data_AF-A0A411KAF7-F1
#
_entry.id   AF-A0A411KAF7-F1
#
_cell.length_a   1.000
_cell.length_b   1.000
_cell.length_c   1.000
_cell.angle_alpha   90.00
_cell.angle_beta   90.00
_cell.angle_gamma   90.00
#
_symmetry.space_group_name_H-M   'P 1'
#
loop_
_entity.id
_entity.type
_entity.pdbx_description
1 polymer ?
#
loop_
_entity_poly.entity_id
_entity_poly.type
_entity_poly.pdbx_seq_one_letter_code
_entity_poly.pdbx_strand_id
1 'polypeptide(L)'
;SLTKTGFQFYYLPTVYIMVFITGLVGNSLAIWMFVCHMRPWSSISVYMFNLALADFCYVLSLPFLIFYYFNKTDWIFGDVLCRLQRFIFHVNLYGSILFLTCISVHRYTGVVHPLKSLGRLKKKNA
;
A
#
# COMPACT_ATOMS: atom_id res chain seq x y z
N SER A 1 4.37 1.35 34.79
CA SER A 1 3.80 0.51 33.70
C SER A 1 2.34 0.83 33.36
N LEU A 2 1.59 1.60 34.17
CA LEU A 2 0.19 1.96 33.92
C LEU A 2 -0.07 3.08 32.89
N THR A 3 0.94 3.88 32.50
CA THR A 3 0.77 5.00 31.57
C THR A 3 0.89 4.64 30.09
N LYS A 4 1.46 3.48 29.76
CA LYS A 4 1.64 3.03 28.36
C LYS A 4 0.37 2.48 27.72
N THR A 5 -0.51 1.85 28.50
CA THR A 5 -1.73 1.23 27.99
C THR A 5 -2.73 2.27 27.51
N GLY A 6 -3.06 3.27 28.33
CA GLY A 6 -4.05 4.29 27.98
C GLY A 6 -3.72 5.09 26.70
N PHE A 7 -2.46 5.50 26.53
CA PHE A 7 -2.08 6.31 25.37
C PHE A 7 -2.22 5.56 24.04
N GLN A 8 -1.87 4.26 24.02
CA GLN A 8 -2.01 3.43 22.82
C GLN A 8 -3.47 3.26 22.40
N PHE A 9 -4.42 3.19 23.34
CA PHE A 9 -5.85 3.07 23.04
C PHE A 9 -6.46 4.32 22.38
N TYR A 10 -5.86 5.50 22.53
CA TYR A 10 -6.33 6.72 21.84
C TYR A 10 -5.51 7.02 20.58
N TYR A 11 -4.19 6.83 20.66
CA TYR A 11 -3.29 7.10 19.55
C TYR A 11 -3.54 6.16 18.36
N LEU A 12 -3.64 4.84 18.60
CA LEU A 12 -3.81 3.85 17.54
C LEU A 12 -5.09 4.06 16.72
N PRO A 13 -6.30 4.17 17.30
CA PRO A 13 -7.50 4.39 16.50
C PRO A 13 -7.49 5.73 15.78
N THR A 14 -6.93 6.79 16.38
CA THR A 14 -6.79 8.09 15.70
C THR A 14 -5.94 7.97 14.44
N VAL A 15 -4.77 7.33 14.55
CA VAL A 15 -3.89 7.09 13.40
C VAL A 15 -4.58 6.18 12.38
N TYR A 16 -5.25 5.10 12.81
CA TYR A 16 -5.96 4.21 11.90
C TYR A 16 -7.11 4.90 11.15
N ILE A 17 -7.84 5.82 11.77
CA ILE A 17 -8.87 6.62 11.10
C ILE A 17 -8.24 7.53 10.04
N MET A 18 -7.13 8.20 10.36
CA MET A 18 -6.43 9.05 9.39
C MET A 18 -5.88 8.24 8.21
N VAL A 19 -5.27 7.08 8.49
CA VAL A 19 -4.78 6.15 7.46
C VAL A 19 -5.94 5.58 6.65
N PHE A 20 -7.10 5.34 7.28
CA PHE A 20 -8.29 4.87 6.59
C PHE A 20 -8.75 5.88 5.54
N ILE A 21 -8.94 7.14 5.93
CA ILE A 21 -9.43 8.17 5.02
C ILE A 21 -8.44 8.44 3.89
N THR A 22 -7.17 8.66 4.24
CA THR A 22 -6.12 8.97 3.26
C THR A 22 -5.84 7.79 2.33
N GLY A 23 -5.78 6.58 2.89
CA GLY A 23 -5.55 5.35 2.15
C GLY A 23 -6.74 4.98 1.26
N LEU A 24 -7.98 5.21 1.68
CA LEU A 24 -9.16 4.91 0.88
C LEU A 24 -9.18 5.79 -0.35
N VAL A 25 -9.01 7.10 -0.17
CA VAL A 25 -9.01 8.07 -1.28
C VAL A 25 -7.80 7.83 -2.20
N GLY A 26 -6.59 7.73 -1.65
CA GLY A 26 -5.37 7.58 -2.43
C GLY A 26 -5.33 6.29 -3.25
N ASN A 27 -5.60 5.14 -2.62
CA ASN A 27 -5.53 3.85 -3.31
C ASN A 27 -6.70 3.66 -4.28
N SER A 28 -7.90 4.18 -3.98
CA SER A 28 -9.02 4.16 -4.94
C SER A 28 -8.70 4.95 -6.20
N LEU A 29 -8.13 6.14 -6.06
CA LEU A 29 -7.70 6.96 -7.20
C LEU A 29 -6.59 6.26 -8.00
N ALA A 30 -5.64 5.60 -7.32
CA ALA A 30 -4.59 4.85 -7.99
C ALA A 30 -5.17 3.67 -8.81
N ILE A 31 -6.04 2.85 -8.21
CA ILE A 31 -6.74 1.75 -8.88
C ILE A 31 -7.52 2.28 -10.08
N TRP A 32 -8.27 3.37 -9.90
CA TRP A 32 -9.01 4.03 -10.98
C TRP A 32 -8.09 4.46 -12.13
N MET A 33 -6.95 5.09 -11.82
CA MET A 33 -5.97 5.48 -12.83
C MET A 33 -5.37 4.28 -13.59
N PHE A 34 -5.04 3.20 -12.89
CA PHE A 34 -4.50 2.00 -13.53
C PHE A 34 -5.51 1.34 -14.48
N VAL A 35 -6.79 1.29 -14.09
CA VAL A 35 -7.86 0.68 -14.89
C VAL A 35 -8.26 1.56 -16.07
N CYS A 36 -8.42 2.86 -15.85
CA CYS A 36 -8.98 3.77 -16.86
C CYS A 36 -7.93 4.40 -17.77
N HIS A 37 -6.71 4.66 -17.28
CA HIS A 37 -5.72 5.49 -18.00
C HIS A 37 -4.42 4.76 -18.36
N MET A 38 -4.04 3.69 -17.65
CA MET A 38 -2.82 2.94 -17.97
C MET A 38 -3.13 1.71 -18.82
N ARG A 39 -3.11 1.85 -20.15
CA ARG A 39 -3.02 0.72 -21.09
C ARG A 39 -1.95 1.03 -22.14
N PRO A 40 -1.11 0.05 -22.54
CA PRO A 40 -1.05 -1.36 -22.11
C PRO A 40 -0.35 -1.57 -20.75
N TRP A 41 -0.65 -2.69 -20.08
CA TRP A 41 -0.07 -3.02 -18.77
C TRP A 41 1.30 -3.68 -18.96
N SER A 42 2.35 -3.06 -18.41
CA SER A 42 3.67 -3.69 -18.27
C SER A 42 3.70 -4.58 -17.02
N SER A 43 4.66 -5.50 -16.92
CA SER A 43 4.85 -6.37 -15.74
C SER A 43 4.92 -5.55 -14.44
N ILE A 44 5.61 -4.41 -14.47
CA ILE A 44 5.71 -3.49 -13.32
C ILE A 44 4.33 -2.90 -12.96
N SER A 45 3.54 -2.49 -13.96
CA SER A 45 2.19 -1.93 -13.73
C SER A 45 1.24 -2.96 -13.12
N VAL A 46 1.35 -4.24 -13.48
CA VAL A 46 0.59 -5.34 -12.86
C VAL A 46 0.95 -5.48 -11.38
N TYR A 47 2.24 -5.44 -11.03
CA TYR A 47 2.66 -5.46 -9.63
C TYR A 47 2.16 -4.23 -8.86
N MET A 48 2.24 -3.04 -9.46
CA MET A 48 1.74 -1.80 -8.85
C MET A 48 0.23 -1.84 -8.61
N PHE A 49 -0.53 -2.40 -9.55
CA PHE A 49 -1.97 -2.56 -9.40
C PHE A 49 -2.33 -3.54 -8.26
N ASN A 50 -1.65 -4.69 -8.19
CA ASN A 50 -1.84 -5.64 -7.10
C ASN A 50 -1.49 -5.05 -5.74
N LEU A 51 -0.46 -4.20 -5.68
CA LEU A 51 -0.11 -3.47 -4.47
C LEU A 51 -1.22 -2.49 -4.05
N ALA A 52 -1.68 -1.64 -4.98
CA ALA A 52 -2.77 -0.70 -4.71
C ALA A 52 -4.07 -1.42 -4.26
N LEU A 53 -4.35 -2.60 -4.82
CA LEU A 53 -5.46 -3.44 -4.38
C LEU A 53 -5.25 -3.99 -2.97
N ALA A 54 -4.04 -4.42 -2.63
CA ALA A 54 -3.70 -4.89 -1.29
C ALA A 54 -3.77 -3.75 -0.24
N ASP A 55 -3.26 -2.57 -0.56
CA ASP A 55 -3.42 -1.35 0.25
C ASP A 55 -4.89 -1.01 0.47
N PHE A 56 -5.70 -1.06 -0.59
CA PHE A 56 -7.13 -0.81 -0.49
C PHE A 56 -7.84 -1.83 0.42
N CYS A 57 -7.54 -3.12 0.27
CA CYS A 57 -8.04 -4.17 1.15
C CYS A 57 -7.60 -3.99 2.60
N TYR A 58 -6.35 -3.58 2.84
CA TYR A 58 -5.83 -3.27 4.18
C TYR A 58 -6.58 -2.10 4.81
N VAL A 59 -6.78 -1.03 4.05
CA VAL A 59 -7.55 0.12 4.50
C VAL A 59 -8.98 -0.29 4.84
N LEU A 60 -9.66 -1.07 3.99
CA LEU A 60 -10.99 -1.59 4.28
C LEU A 60 -11.03 -2.48 5.54
N SER A 61 -9.91 -3.07 5.94
CA SER A 61 -9.84 -3.91 7.14
C SER A 61 -9.56 -3.13 8.44
N LEU A 62 -9.04 -1.89 8.35
CA LEU A 62 -8.83 -0.98 9.49
C LEU A 62 -10.07 -0.74 10.36
N PRO A 63 -11.30 -0.55 9.87
CA PRO A 63 -12.47 -0.38 10.73
C PRO A 63 -12.72 -1.57 11.67
N PHE A 64 -12.41 -2.80 11.25
CA PHE A 64 -12.49 -3.96 12.15
C PHE A 64 -11.46 -3.88 13.27
N LEU A 65 -10.26 -3.39 12.96
CA LEU A 65 -9.20 -3.20 13.94
C LEU A 65 -9.53 -2.04 14.90
N ILE A 66 -10.10 -0.95 14.40
CA ILE A 66 -10.59 0.17 15.21
C ILE A 66 -11.66 -0.33 16.18
N PHE A 67 -12.64 -1.09 15.69
CA PHE A 67 -13.69 -1.68 16.54
C PHE A 67 -13.09 -2.61 17.61
N TYR A 68 -12.10 -3.42 17.27
CA TYR A 68 -11.38 -4.26 18.24
C TYR A 68 -10.72 -3.45 19.36
N TYR A 69 -10.08 -2.32 19.05
CA TYR A 69 -9.51 -1.44 20.07
C TYR A 69 -10.57 -0.75 20.93
N PHE A 70 -11.69 -0.33 20.35
CA PHE A 70 -12.82 0.23 21.10
C PHE A 70 -13.49 -0.82 22.00
N ASN A 71 -13.55 -2.07 21.57
CA ASN A 71 -14.12 -3.18 22.32
C ASN A 71 -13.15 -3.80 23.34
N LYS A 72 -12.24 -2.99 23.92
CA LYS A 72 -11.24 -3.43 24.91
C LYS A 72 -10.42 -4.66 24.48
N THR A 73 -10.02 -4.71 23.21
CA THR A 73 -9.24 -5.83 22.64
C THR A 73 -9.95 -7.18 22.64
N ASP A 74 -11.28 -7.19 22.60
CA ASP A 74 -12.05 -8.41 22.44
C ASP A 74 -12.49 -8.60 20.98
N TRP A 75 -12.01 -9.67 20.34
CA TRP A 75 -12.17 -9.93 18.90
C TRP A 75 -13.43 -10.77 18.64
N ILE A 76 -14.50 -10.10 18.23
CA ILE A 76 -15.81 -10.74 17.98
C ILE A 76 -16.02 -11.22 16.53
N PHE A 77 -15.15 -10.83 15.60
CA PHE A 77 -15.31 -11.08 14.16
C PHE A 77 -14.92 -12.49 13.71
N GLY A 78 -14.59 -13.37 14.66
CA GLY A 78 -14.20 -14.76 14.40
C GLY A 78 -12.79 -14.91 13.85
N ASP A 79 -12.32 -16.15 13.82
CA ASP A 79 -10.92 -16.49 13.56
C ASP A 79 -10.50 -16.25 12.09
N VAL A 80 -11.42 -16.42 11.14
CA VAL A 80 -11.16 -16.18 9.70
C VAL A 80 -10.72 -14.74 9.43
N LEU A 81 -11.45 -13.75 9.97
CA LEU A 81 -11.11 -12.34 9.79
C LEU A 81 -9.79 -11.98 10.51
N CYS A 82 -9.47 -12.63 11.62
CA CYS A 82 -8.18 -12.44 12.30
C CYS A 82 -7.00 -12.92 11.44
N ARG A 83 -7.13 -14.07 10.80
CA ARG A 83 -6.10 -14.59 9.86
C ARG A 83 -6.01 -13.72 8.62
N LEU A 84 -7.15 -13.31 8.06
CA LEU A 84 -7.22 -12.44 6.89
C LEU A 84 -6.53 -11.09 7.17
N GLN A 85 -6.79 -10.48 8.32
CA GLN A 85 -6.13 -9.24 8.75
C GLN A 85 -4.61 -9.38 8.75
N ARG A 86 -4.09 -10.46 9.36
CA ARG A 86 -2.65 -10.74 9.40
C ARG A 86 -2.06 -11.00 8.02
N PHE A 87 -2.79 -11.73 7.18
CA PHE A 87 -2.38 -12.01 5.81
C PHE A 87 -2.27 -10.73 4.99
N ILE A 88 -3.30 -9.87 5.02
CA ILE A 88 -3.31 -8.58 4.31
C ILE A 88 -2.15 -7.70 4.77
N PHE A 89 -1.88 -7.63 6.08
CA PHE A 89 -0.75 -6.87 6.60
C PHE A 89 0.61 -7.35 6.04
N HIS A 90 0.83 -8.66 5.97
CA HIS A 90 2.09 -9.20 5.42
C HIS A 90 2.20 -8.93 3.92
N VAL A 91 1.11 -9.14 3.17
CA VAL A 91 1.08 -8.85 1.72
C VAL A 91 1.39 -7.36 1.47
N ASN A 92 0.81 -6.46 2.26
CA ASN A 92 1.06 -5.04 2.19
C ASN A 92 2.53 -4.67 2.50
N LEU A 93 3.08 -5.24 3.58
CA LEU A 93 4.47 -5.03 3.99
C LEU A 93 5.45 -5.49 2.91
N TYR A 94 5.35 -6.74 2.46
CA TYR A 94 6.24 -7.30 1.45
C TYR A 94 6.07 -6.60 0.09
N GLY A 95 4.83 -6.28 -0.29
CA GLY A 95 4.53 -5.54 -1.50
C GLY A 95 5.18 -4.15 -1.51
N SER A 96 5.12 -3.44 -0.40
CA SER A 96 5.77 -2.13 -0.22
C SER A 96 7.28 -2.21 -0.33
N ILE A 97 7.92 -3.22 0.27
CA ILE A 97 9.37 -3.45 0.19
C ILE A 97 9.81 -3.70 -1.26
N LEU A 98 9.08 -4.57 -1.97
CA LEU A 98 9.38 -4.86 -3.38
C LEU A 98 9.21 -3.62 -4.27
N PHE A 99 8.21 -2.78 -3.97
CA PHE A 99 7.97 -1.53 -4.70
C PHE A 99 9.08 -0.51 -4.48
N LEU A 100 9.48 -0.28 -3.22
CA LEU A 100 10.62 0.58 -2.89
C LEU A 100 11.91 0.09 -3.55
N THR A 101 12.11 -1.22 -3.58
CA THR A 101 13.24 -1.84 -4.29
C THR A 101 13.16 -1.57 -5.80
N CYS A 102 12.01 -1.76 -6.43
CA CYS A 102 11.82 -1.45 -7.85
C CYS A 102 12.03 0.02 -8.18
N ILE A 103 11.51 0.96 -7.36
CA ILE A 103 11.75 2.40 -7.54
C ILE A 103 13.25 2.69 -7.45
N SER A 104 13.92 2.09 -6.45
CA SER A 104 15.36 2.28 -6.22
C SER A 104 16.16 1.76 -7.42
N VAL A 105 15.83 0.57 -7.93
CA VAL A 105 16.45 0.02 -9.14
C VAL A 105 16.18 0.91 -10.36
N HIS A 106 14.95 1.37 -10.56
CA HIS A 106 14.61 2.24 -11.68
C HIS A 106 15.38 3.57 -11.63
N ARG A 107 15.49 4.20 -10.45
CA ARG A 107 16.30 5.40 -10.23
C ARG A 107 17.79 5.10 -10.45
N TYR A 108 18.29 3.99 -9.92
CA TYR A 108 19.68 3.56 -10.09
C TYR A 108 20.02 3.35 -11.57
N THR A 109 19.20 2.63 -12.33
CA THR A 109 19.40 2.45 -13.78
C THR A 109 19.36 3.78 -14.52
N GLY A 110 18.46 4.70 -14.16
CA GLY A 110 18.39 6.03 -14.76
C GLY A 110 19.63 6.90 -14.49
N VAL A 111 20.24 6.76 -13.31
CA VAL A 111 21.45 7.51 -12.92
C VAL A 111 22.72 6.88 -13.47
N VAL A 112 22.85 5.55 -13.42
CA VAL A 112 24.07 4.82 -13.81
C VAL A 112 24.13 4.54 -15.32
N HIS A 113 22.99 4.39 -15.99
CA HIS A 113 22.92 4.15 -17.44
C HIS A 113 22.19 5.27 -18.21
N PRO A 114 22.63 6.54 -18.13
CA PRO A 114 21.96 7.66 -18.80
C PRO A 114 21.96 7.54 -20.34
N LEU A 115 22.91 6.78 -20.91
CA LEU A 115 23.14 6.69 -22.36
C LEU A 115 22.14 5.81 -23.13
N LYS A 116 21.41 4.88 -22.50
CA LYS A 116 20.33 4.12 -23.18
C LYS A 116 19.04 4.94 -23.37
N SER A 117 18.84 5.98 -22.58
CA SER A 117 17.72 6.93 -22.74
C SER A 117 17.97 7.93 -23.88
N LEU A 118 19.19 8.44 -23.99
CA LEU A 118 19.60 9.35 -25.08
C LEU A 118 19.64 8.68 -26.46
N GLY A 119 19.98 7.39 -26.54
CA GLY A 119 19.95 6.66 -27.81
C GLY A 119 18.57 6.58 -28.47
N ARG A 120 17.48 6.54 -27.67
CA ARG A 120 16.10 6.57 -28.18
C ARG A 120 15.65 7.96 -28.61
N LEU A 121 16.15 9.02 -27.95
CA LEU A 121 15.90 10.40 -28.37
C LEU A 121 16.66 10.75 -29.66
N LYS A 122 17.89 10.24 -29.84
CA LYS A 122 18.66 10.47 -31.07
C LYS A 122 18.07 9.74 -32.29
N LYS A 123 17.50 8.54 -32.11
CA LYS A 123 16.86 7.79 -33.21
C LYS A 123 15.51 8.38 -33.67
N LYS A 124 14.88 9.25 -32.87
CA LYS A 124 13.63 9.92 -33.27
C LYS A 124 13.86 11.27 -33.96
N ASN A 125 15.09 11.80 -33.88
CA ASN A 125 15.49 13.08 -34.48
C ASN A 125 16.49 12.90 -35.64
N ALA A 126 16.63 11.69 -36.20
CA ALA A 126 17.45 11.36 -37.36
C ALA A 126 16.62 10.61 -38.39
#